data_AF-A0A6J6FTL4-F1
#
_entry.id   AF-A0A6J6FTL4-F1
#
_cell.length_a   1.000
_cell.length_b   1.000
_cell.length_c   1.000
_cell.angle_alpha   90.00
_cell.angle_beta   90.00
_cell.angle_gamma   90.00
#
_symmetry.space_group_name_H-M   'P 1'
#
loop_
_entity.id
_entity.type
_entity.pdbx_description
1 polymer ?
#
loop_
_entity_poly.entity_id
_entity_poly.type
_entity_poly.pdbx_seq_one_letter_code
_entity_poly.pdbx_strand_id
1 'polypeptide(L)'
;MLVQGDQAWDDIQNYIGHIAPELASKIEKWSSNKDLFTENRVEEQLAKAFDRKVYLPSGGSLVIDRTEAMIVIDVNTGKFIGKGGNLEETVTKNNLEAAEEIARQLRLRDMGGIIVIDFIDMTLESNRELVLRRLVECLGRDRTKHQVAEVTSLGLVQMTRKRVGQGLIEAFSTTCESCGGRGIHIHSDPVKKVALEKDMEQRFSKTSKSASDDDDEDDLDDKSETSIDAESISTDEEVEQTPPAPAARRKGRRAVSTGVISTN
;
A
#
# COMPACT_ATOMS: atom_id res chain seq x y z
N MET A 1 -11.95 -12.36 -19.15
CA MET A 1 -10.64 -11.68 -19.17
C MET A 1 -10.30 -11.47 -20.63
N LEU A 2 -10.07 -10.22 -21.04
CA LEU A 2 -9.70 -9.89 -22.42
C LEU A 2 -8.18 -9.79 -22.54
N VAL A 3 -7.60 -10.36 -23.60
CA VAL A 3 -6.16 -10.38 -23.82
C VAL A 3 -5.85 -9.92 -25.24
N GLN A 4 -5.02 -8.88 -25.37
CA GLN A 4 -4.52 -8.38 -26.65
C GLN A 4 -3.08 -8.83 -26.90
N GLY A 5 -2.79 -9.23 -28.14
CA GLY A 5 -1.46 -9.68 -28.57
C GLY A 5 -1.31 -11.20 -28.56
N ASP A 6 -0.64 -11.74 -29.58
CA ASP A 6 -0.51 -13.19 -29.79
C ASP A 6 0.35 -13.85 -28.72
N GLN A 7 1.51 -13.28 -28.41
CA GLN A 7 2.42 -13.80 -27.38
C GLN A 7 1.74 -13.88 -26.01
N ALA A 8 1.08 -12.78 -25.59
CA ALA A 8 0.39 -12.73 -24.30
C ALA A 8 -0.77 -13.72 -24.22
N TRP A 9 -1.49 -13.91 -25.33
CA TRP A 9 -2.55 -14.91 -25.43
C TRP A 9 -2.01 -16.32 -25.22
N ASP A 10 -0.95 -16.69 -25.94
CA ASP A 10 -0.36 -18.04 -25.86
C ASP A 10 0.18 -18.31 -24.45
N ASP A 11 0.90 -17.35 -23.86
CA ASP A 11 1.45 -17.46 -22.51
C ASP A 11 0.34 -17.67 -21.45
N ILE A 12 -0.72 -16.86 -21.50
CA ILE A 12 -1.83 -16.94 -20.55
C ILE A 12 -2.63 -18.23 -20.75
N GLN A 13 -2.89 -18.63 -21.99
CA GLN A 13 -3.65 -19.83 -22.31
C GLN A 13 -2.93 -21.09 -21.83
N ASN A 14 -1.61 -21.17 -22.05
CA ASN A 14 -0.77 -22.26 -21.56
C ASN A 14 -0.78 -22.30 -20.03
N TYR A 15 -0.55 -21.17 -19.37
CA TYR A 15 -0.53 -21.09 -17.91
C TYR A 15 -1.88 -21.52 -17.30
N ILE A 16 -3.00 -21.00 -17.79
CA ILE A 16 -4.32 -21.35 -17.27
C ILE A 16 -4.67 -22.80 -17.61
N GLY A 17 -4.28 -23.31 -18.78
CA GLY A 17 -4.43 -24.72 -19.13
C GLY A 17 -3.72 -25.67 -18.17
N HIS A 18 -2.62 -25.25 -17.54
CA HIS A 18 -1.91 -26.04 -16.54
C HIS A 18 -2.44 -25.87 -15.11
N ILE A 19 -2.83 -24.65 -14.73
CA ILE A 19 -3.14 -24.30 -13.34
C ILE A 19 -4.64 -24.37 -13.03
N ALA A 20 -5.50 -23.95 -13.96
CA ALA A 20 -6.95 -23.81 -13.74
C ALA A 20 -7.73 -23.97 -15.06
N PRO A 21 -7.78 -25.18 -15.65
CA PRO A 21 -8.41 -25.41 -16.97
C PRO A 21 -9.88 -24.95 -17.04
N GLU A 22 -10.59 -24.98 -15.91
CA GLU A 22 -11.99 -24.55 -15.81
C GLU A 22 -12.17 -23.04 -16.05
N LEU A 23 -11.11 -22.24 -15.90
CA LEU A 23 -11.13 -20.80 -16.18
C LEU A 23 -10.83 -20.47 -17.65
N ALA A 24 -10.37 -21.44 -18.45
CA ALA A 24 -10.01 -21.21 -19.86
C ALA A 24 -11.19 -20.64 -20.67
N SER A 25 -12.43 -21.06 -20.36
CA SER A 25 -13.65 -20.54 -21.01
C SER A 25 -13.98 -19.08 -20.67
N LYS A 26 -13.32 -18.49 -19.66
CA LYS A 26 -13.51 -17.10 -19.25
C LYS A 26 -12.48 -16.16 -19.88
N ILE A 27 -11.57 -16.66 -20.71
CA ILE A 27 -10.55 -15.86 -21.40
C ILE A 27 -11.00 -15.66 -22.85
N GLU A 28 -10.89 -14.43 -23.32
CA GLU A 28 -11.30 -14.04 -24.66
C GLU A 28 -10.16 -13.26 -25.33
N LYS A 29 -9.82 -13.66 -26.55
CA LYS A 29 -8.79 -12.99 -27.34
C LYS A 29 -9.37 -11.71 -27.93
N TRP A 30 -8.71 -10.59 -27.70
CA TRP A 30 -9.07 -9.32 -28.30
C TRP A 30 -8.71 -9.32 -29.79
N SER A 31 -9.71 -9.24 -30.65
CA SER A 31 -9.56 -9.33 -32.11
C SER A 31 -9.73 -8.00 -32.85
N SER A 32 -9.95 -6.89 -32.12
CA SER A 32 -10.10 -5.57 -32.74
C SER A 32 -8.74 -5.01 -33.14
N ASN A 33 -8.72 -4.22 -34.22
CA ASN A 33 -7.53 -3.48 -34.66
C ASN A 33 -7.20 -2.28 -33.76
N LYS A 34 -8.13 -1.88 -32.88
CA LYS A 34 -7.90 -0.82 -31.91
C LYS A 34 -7.26 -1.38 -30.64
N ASP A 35 -6.48 -0.55 -29.98
CA ASP A 35 -5.91 -0.87 -28.67
C ASP A 35 -7.00 -1.18 -27.63
N LEU A 36 -6.80 -2.25 -26.86
CA LEU A 36 -7.73 -2.75 -25.85
C LEU A 36 -7.97 -1.71 -24.74
N PHE A 37 -6.94 -1.02 -24.30
CA PHE A 37 -7.03 -0.02 -23.24
C PHE A 37 -7.66 1.27 -23.73
N THR A 38 -7.35 1.71 -24.95
CA THR A 38 -8.02 2.85 -25.57
C THR A 38 -9.52 2.60 -25.74
N GLU A 39 -9.93 1.45 -26.30
CA GLU A 39 -11.35 1.16 -26.53
C GLU A 39 -12.14 1.05 -25.21
N ASN A 40 -11.52 0.52 -24.15
CA ASN A 40 -12.11 0.44 -22.82
C ASN A 40 -11.89 1.71 -21.96
N ARG A 41 -11.32 2.77 -22.54
CA ARG A 41 -11.02 4.07 -21.88
C ARG A 41 -10.21 3.93 -20.58
N VAL A 42 -9.33 2.94 -20.52
CA VAL A 42 -8.48 2.70 -19.36
C VAL A 42 -7.46 3.85 -19.21
N GLU A 43 -6.98 4.40 -20.31
CA GLU A 43 -6.08 5.57 -20.31
C GLU A 43 -6.70 6.79 -19.62
N GLU A 44 -7.98 7.09 -19.88
CA GLU A 44 -8.70 8.19 -19.21
C GLU A 44 -8.80 7.94 -17.70
N GLN A 45 -8.98 6.69 -17.29
CA GLN A 45 -9.04 6.33 -15.88
C GLN A 45 -7.66 6.38 -15.23
N LEU A 46 -6.61 6.01 -15.96
CA LEU A 46 -5.22 6.08 -15.53
C LEU A 46 -4.79 7.53 -15.32
N ALA A 47 -5.11 8.42 -16.27
CA ALA A 47 -4.85 9.85 -16.16
C ALA A 47 -5.48 10.44 -14.88
N LYS A 48 -6.74 10.11 -14.61
CA LYS A 48 -7.43 10.52 -13.36
C LYS A 48 -6.81 9.90 -12.10
N ALA A 49 -6.21 8.73 -12.21
CA ALA A 49 -5.54 8.08 -11.07
C ALA A 49 -4.21 8.76 -10.70
N PHE A 50 -3.63 9.56 -11.60
CA PHE A 50 -2.46 10.40 -11.29
C PHE A 50 -2.83 11.70 -10.58
N ASP A 51 -4.07 12.16 -10.71
CA ASP A 51 -4.49 13.42 -10.11
C ASP A 51 -4.40 13.38 -8.58
N ARG A 52 -3.82 14.43 -8.02
CA ARG A 52 -3.77 14.66 -6.56
C ARG A 52 -5.16 14.75 -5.95
N LYS A 53 -6.13 15.32 -6.68
CA LYS A 53 -7.50 15.53 -6.24
C LYS A 53 -8.44 14.54 -6.89
N VAL A 54 -9.26 13.86 -6.10
CA VAL A 54 -10.27 12.91 -6.57
C VAL A 54 -11.65 13.46 -6.24
N TYR A 55 -12.53 13.57 -7.23
CA TYR A 55 -13.90 14.04 -7.00
C TYR A 55 -14.81 12.90 -6.57
N LEU A 56 -15.65 13.19 -5.58
CA LEU A 56 -16.68 12.29 -5.09
C LEU A 56 -17.98 12.52 -5.90
N PRO A 57 -18.76 11.48 -6.25
CA PRO A 57 -20.07 11.59 -6.88
C PRO A 57 -20.99 12.72 -6.36
N SER A 58 -21.05 12.94 -5.04
CA SER A 58 -21.90 13.97 -4.42
C SER A 58 -21.34 15.39 -4.56
N GLY A 59 -20.13 15.58 -5.08
CA GLY A 59 -19.51 16.90 -5.29
C GLY A 59 -18.49 17.30 -4.22
N GLY A 60 -18.21 16.41 -3.27
CA GLY A 60 -17.02 16.47 -2.42
C GLY A 60 -15.74 16.08 -3.17
N SER A 61 -14.62 16.05 -2.47
CA SER A 61 -13.35 15.60 -3.04
C SER A 61 -12.37 15.11 -1.99
N LEU A 62 -11.56 14.14 -2.38
CA LEU A 62 -10.37 13.74 -1.66
C LEU A 62 -9.15 14.49 -2.19
N VAL A 63 -8.23 14.83 -1.29
CA VAL A 63 -6.89 15.30 -1.64
C VAL A 63 -5.89 14.30 -1.08
N ILE A 64 -5.08 13.71 -1.96
CA ILE A 64 -4.15 12.63 -1.60
C ILE A 64 -2.73 13.18 -1.70
N ASP A 65 -2.08 13.34 -0.56
CA ASP A 65 -0.69 13.77 -0.45
C ASP A 65 0.21 12.62 -0.07
N ARG A 66 1.27 12.44 -0.84
CA ARG A 66 2.34 11.48 -0.54
C ARG A 66 3.53 12.24 -0.01
N THR A 67 3.92 11.91 1.21
CA THR A 67 5.17 12.38 1.81
C THR A 67 6.22 11.27 1.77
N GLU A 68 7.41 11.55 2.29
CA GLU A 68 8.48 10.56 2.43
C GLU A 68 8.08 9.38 3.32
N ALA A 69 7.43 9.66 4.46
CA ALA A 69 7.17 8.67 5.49
C ALA A 69 5.74 8.09 5.44
N MET A 70 4.76 8.87 4.99
CA MET A 70 3.35 8.50 5.05
C MET A 70 2.51 9.13 3.94
N ILE A 71 1.31 8.59 3.77
CA ILE A 71 0.29 9.12 2.85
C ILE A 71 -0.78 9.79 3.71
N VAL A 72 -1.16 11.01 3.35
CA VAL A 72 -2.20 11.79 4.01
C VAL A 72 -3.34 11.97 3.02
N ILE A 73 -4.57 11.70 3.48
CA ILE A 73 -5.78 11.85 2.68
C ILE A 73 -6.73 12.81 3.40
N ASP A 74 -7.06 13.92 2.75
CA ASP A 74 -7.95 14.95 3.26
C ASP A 74 -9.31 14.91 2.54
N VAL A 75 -10.41 15.00 3.30
CA VAL A 75 -11.78 14.93 2.78
C VAL A 75 -12.42 16.31 2.79
N ASN A 76 -12.91 16.74 1.62
CA ASN A 76 -13.59 18.02 1.45
C ASN A 76 -15.04 17.81 1.01
N THR A 77 -15.98 18.63 1.52
CA THR A 77 -17.37 18.66 1.06
C THR A 77 -17.56 19.35 -0.28
N GLY A 78 -16.63 20.21 -0.71
CA GLY A 78 -16.70 20.89 -2.01
C GLY A 78 -18.00 21.69 -2.20
N LYS A 79 -18.71 21.46 -3.32
CA LYS A 79 -20.01 22.11 -3.60
C LYS A 79 -21.19 21.44 -2.89
N PHE A 80 -20.95 20.34 -2.18
CA PHE A 80 -21.96 19.58 -1.46
C PHE A 80 -22.25 20.22 -0.10
N ILE A 81 -22.84 21.40 -0.13
CA ILE A 81 -23.37 22.09 1.04
C ILE A 81 -24.89 21.97 0.89
N GLY A 82 -25.52 21.11 1.70
CA GLY A 82 -26.94 20.79 1.57
C GLY A 82 -27.79 22.05 1.41
N LYS A 83 -28.70 22.06 0.42
CA LYS A 83 -29.63 23.18 0.19
C LYS A 83 -30.63 23.26 1.36
N GLY A 84 -30.21 23.85 2.48
CA GLY A 84 -31.06 24.13 3.64
C GLY A 84 -31.40 22.93 4.55
N GLY A 85 -30.57 21.87 4.56
CA GLY A 85 -30.73 20.69 5.44
C GLY A 85 -29.66 20.59 6.54
N ASN A 86 -29.82 19.62 7.45
CA ASN A 86 -28.91 19.37 8.58
C ASN A 86 -27.47 19.14 8.09
N LEU A 87 -26.56 20.04 8.48
CA LEU A 87 -25.14 19.99 8.09
C LEU A 87 -24.49 18.66 8.49
N GLU A 88 -24.83 18.14 9.67
CA GLU A 88 -24.26 16.90 10.21
C GLU A 88 -24.56 15.69 9.30
N GLU A 89 -25.77 15.61 8.75
CA GLU A 89 -26.16 14.52 7.84
C GLU A 89 -25.38 14.62 6.51
N THR A 90 -25.21 15.85 6.01
CA THR A 90 -24.45 16.11 4.78
C THR A 90 -22.98 15.71 4.94
N VAL A 91 -22.37 16.07 6.09
CA VAL A 91 -21.00 15.71 6.44
C VAL A 91 -20.85 14.18 6.55
N THR A 92 -21.75 13.54 7.30
CA THR A 92 -21.72 12.09 7.50
C THR A 92 -21.82 11.34 6.16
N LYS A 93 -22.75 11.76 5.29
CA LYS A 93 -22.90 11.18 3.96
C LYS A 93 -21.63 11.35 3.10
N ASN A 94 -21.03 12.54 3.12
CA ASN A 94 -19.79 12.80 2.39
C ASN A 94 -18.62 11.95 2.90
N ASN A 95 -18.49 11.77 4.22
CA ASN A 95 -17.46 10.93 4.82
C ASN A 95 -17.67 9.43 4.51
N LEU A 96 -18.92 8.95 4.43
CA LEU A 96 -19.21 7.57 4.02
C LEU A 96 -18.79 7.30 2.56
N GLU A 97 -19.09 8.24 1.67
CA GLU A 97 -18.68 8.19 0.27
C GLU A 97 -17.16 8.28 0.12
N ALA A 98 -16.53 9.15 0.93
CA ALA A 98 -15.09 9.25 1.01
C ALA A 98 -14.45 7.92 1.47
N ALA A 99 -15.00 7.25 2.47
CA ALA A 99 -14.48 5.96 2.94
C ALA A 99 -14.49 4.88 1.84
N GLU A 100 -15.57 4.80 1.06
CA GLU A 100 -15.66 3.89 -0.10
C GLU A 100 -14.60 4.22 -1.16
N GLU A 101 -14.46 5.50 -1.49
CA GLU A 101 -13.54 5.97 -2.51
C GLU A 101 -12.07 5.83 -2.08
N ILE A 102 -11.75 6.09 -0.80
CA ILE A 102 -10.41 5.89 -0.23
C ILE A 102 -10.00 4.43 -0.41
N ALA A 103 -10.84 3.47 0.00
CA ALA A 103 -10.54 2.05 -0.15
C ALA A 103 -10.33 1.66 -1.63
N ARG A 104 -11.08 2.28 -2.55
CA ARG A 104 -10.89 2.09 -4.00
C ARG A 104 -9.54 2.64 -4.48
N GLN A 105 -9.19 3.87 -4.09
CA GLN A 105 -7.94 4.52 -4.48
C GLN A 105 -6.72 3.79 -3.93
N LEU A 106 -6.76 3.29 -2.70
CA LEU A 106 -5.68 2.49 -2.11
C LEU A 106 -5.31 1.30 -2.99
N ARG A 107 -6.32 0.61 -3.55
CA ARG A 107 -6.12 -0.52 -4.47
C ARG A 107 -5.65 -0.07 -5.85
N LEU A 108 -6.28 0.97 -6.42
CA LEU A 108 -5.97 1.42 -7.78
C LEU A 108 -4.58 2.03 -7.92
N ARG A 109 -4.15 2.78 -6.91
CA ARG A 109 -2.84 3.44 -6.89
C ARG A 109 -1.74 2.60 -6.24
N ASP A 110 -2.10 1.40 -5.75
CA ASP A 110 -1.28 0.56 -4.88
C ASP A 110 -0.54 1.36 -3.79
N MET A 111 -1.32 2.09 -3.00
CA MET A 111 -0.80 2.90 -1.90
C MET A 111 -0.52 2.01 -0.69
N GLY A 112 0.71 1.99 -0.22
CA GLY A 112 1.14 1.18 0.92
C GLY A 112 2.11 1.93 1.82
N GLY A 113 2.14 1.55 3.09
CA GLY A 113 2.82 2.23 4.18
C GLY A 113 1.84 2.70 5.26
N ILE A 114 2.23 3.72 6.00
CA ILE A 114 1.37 4.43 6.96
C ILE A 114 0.47 5.38 6.18
N ILE A 115 -0.83 5.29 6.42
CA ILE A 115 -1.85 6.14 5.80
C ILE A 115 -2.64 6.82 6.92
N VAL A 116 -2.79 8.13 6.81
CA VAL A 116 -3.57 8.97 7.72
C VAL A 116 -4.71 9.60 6.93
N ILE A 117 -5.92 9.48 7.45
CA ILE A 117 -7.13 9.98 6.82
C ILE A 117 -7.74 11.04 7.74
N ASP A 118 -7.91 12.25 7.20
CA ASP A 118 -8.56 13.38 7.83
C ASP A 118 -10.00 13.48 7.30
N PHE A 119 -10.93 12.87 8.04
CA PHE A 119 -12.35 13.01 7.76
C PHE A 119 -12.86 14.34 8.30
N ILE A 120 -13.92 14.86 7.68
CA ILE A 120 -14.54 16.10 8.13
C ILE A 120 -15.13 15.87 9.54
N ASP A 121 -14.92 16.84 10.43
CA ASP A 121 -15.39 16.80 11.81
C ASP A 121 -16.88 16.44 11.90
N MET A 122 -17.17 15.41 12.70
CA MET A 122 -18.53 14.97 13.03
C MET A 122 -18.79 15.18 14.52
N THR A 123 -19.93 15.74 14.85
CA THR A 123 -20.28 16.02 16.26
C THR A 123 -20.66 14.74 16.99
N LEU A 124 -21.44 13.87 16.34
CA LEU A 124 -21.94 12.64 16.94
C LEU A 124 -20.93 11.51 16.83
N GLU A 125 -20.68 10.83 17.95
CA GLU A 125 -19.80 9.66 18.00
C GLU A 125 -20.30 8.50 17.14
N SER A 126 -21.61 8.27 17.12
CA SER A 126 -22.25 7.27 16.27
C SER A 126 -21.94 7.47 14.78
N ASN A 127 -21.79 8.72 14.33
CA ASN A 127 -21.44 9.02 12.93
C ASN A 127 -19.98 8.67 12.66
N ARG A 128 -19.07 8.94 13.61
CA ARG A 128 -17.66 8.54 13.53
C ARG A 128 -17.51 7.03 13.43
N GLU A 129 -18.21 6.30 14.30
CA GLU A 129 -18.23 4.82 14.28
C GLU A 129 -18.78 4.27 12.96
N LEU A 130 -19.84 4.88 12.43
CA LEU A 130 -20.45 4.47 11.16
C LEU A 130 -19.46 4.61 9.99
N VAL A 131 -18.74 5.74 9.92
CA VAL A 131 -17.71 5.99 8.89
C VAL A 131 -16.55 5.01 9.03
N LEU A 132 -16.07 4.77 10.25
CA LEU A 132 -14.99 3.81 10.51
C LEU A 132 -15.39 2.39 10.09
N ARG A 133 -16.59 1.95 10.47
CA ARG A 133 -17.16 0.66 10.07
C ARG A 133 -17.24 0.54 8.55
N ARG A 134 -17.74 1.58 7.88
CA ARG A 134 -17.81 1.60 6.42
C ARG A 134 -16.43 1.46 5.78
N LEU A 135 -15.43 2.17 6.28
CA LEU A 135 -14.05 2.07 5.81
C LEU A 135 -13.53 0.62 5.93
N VAL A 136 -13.72 -0.01 7.09
CA VAL A 136 -13.32 -1.41 7.33
C VAL A 136 -14.05 -2.38 6.38
N GLU A 137 -15.35 -2.22 6.19
CA GLU A 137 -16.14 -3.04 5.26
C GLU A 137 -15.61 -2.92 3.81
N CYS A 138 -15.27 -1.71 3.38
CA CYS A 138 -14.72 -1.46 2.04
C CYS A 138 -13.29 -1.99 1.86
N LEU A 139 -12.50 -1.96 2.93
CA LEU A 139 -11.15 -2.54 2.99
C LEU A 139 -11.19 -4.08 3.01
N GLY A 140 -12.29 -4.71 3.45
CA GLY A 140 -12.46 -6.17 3.40
C GLY A 140 -12.37 -6.78 1.99
N ARG A 141 -12.51 -5.96 0.93
CA ARG A 141 -12.29 -6.37 -0.47
C ARG A 141 -10.83 -6.22 -0.93
N ASP A 142 -9.97 -5.63 -0.11
CA ASP A 142 -8.55 -5.50 -0.40
C ASP A 142 -7.81 -6.79 -0.06
N ARG A 143 -7.13 -7.35 -1.07
CA ARG A 143 -6.31 -8.55 -0.93
C ARG A 143 -5.01 -8.27 -0.18
N THR A 144 -4.60 -7.01 -0.10
CA THR A 144 -3.38 -6.59 0.58
C THR A 144 -3.64 -6.49 2.08
N LYS A 145 -2.75 -7.12 2.87
CA LYS A 145 -2.81 -7.02 4.34
C LYS A 145 -2.82 -5.56 4.77
N HIS A 146 -3.81 -5.21 5.57
CA HIS A 146 -4.00 -3.88 6.10
C HIS A 146 -4.48 -3.98 7.54
N GLN A 147 -4.25 -2.92 8.31
CA GLN A 147 -4.71 -2.80 9.68
C GLN A 147 -5.17 -1.37 9.90
N VAL A 148 -6.42 -1.21 10.30
CA VAL A 148 -6.97 0.09 10.72
C VAL A 148 -6.75 0.21 12.23
N ALA A 149 -6.11 1.29 12.66
CA ALA A 149 -5.94 1.62 14.06
C ALA A 149 -7.09 2.51 14.55
N GLU A 150 -7.12 2.77 15.86
CA GLU A 150 -8.13 3.65 16.46
C GLU A 150 -8.02 5.09 15.96
N VAL A 151 -9.12 5.82 16.09
CA VAL A 151 -9.18 7.26 15.82
C VAL A 151 -8.31 7.98 16.85
N THR A 152 -7.43 8.86 16.38
CA THR A 152 -6.59 9.66 17.27
C THR A 152 -7.42 10.66 18.09
N SER A 153 -6.82 11.21 19.13
CA SER A 153 -7.38 12.35 19.86
C SER A 153 -7.60 13.60 19.00
N LEU A 154 -7.00 13.66 17.80
CA LEU A 154 -7.16 14.75 16.84
C LEU A 154 -8.24 14.45 15.78
N GLY A 155 -8.96 13.33 15.87
CA GLY A 155 -10.00 12.96 14.90
C GLY A 155 -9.48 12.24 13.65
N LEU A 156 -8.17 12.07 13.50
CA LEU A 156 -7.56 11.39 12.37
C LEU A 156 -7.70 9.86 12.49
N VAL A 157 -8.01 9.20 11.37
CA VAL A 157 -7.98 7.74 11.26
C VAL A 157 -6.59 7.32 10.76
N GLN A 158 -5.96 6.39 11.46
CA GLN A 158 -4.67 5.83 11.06
C GLN A 158 -4.83 4.40 10.56
N MET A 159 -4.09 4.04 9.53
CA MET A 159 -4.00 2.65 9.10
C MET A 159 -2.63 2.33 8.52
N THR A 160 -2.32 1.05 8.47
CA THR A 160 -1.20 0.53 7.70
C THR A 160 -1.71 -0.38 6.59
N ARG A 161 -1.04 -0.33 5.44
CA ARG A 161 -1.28 -1.26 4.32
C ARG A 161 0.06 -1.75 3.82
N LYS A 162 0.23 -3.07 3.72
CA LYS A 162 1.49 -3.67 3.26
C LYS A 162 1.84 -3.13 1.87
N ARG A 163 3.09 -2.70 1.67
CA ARG A 163 3.57 -2.31 0.35
C ARG A 163 3.88 -3.58 -0.45
N VAL A 164 3.21 -3.77 -1.59
CA VAL A 164 3.38 -4.93 -2.47
C VAL A 164 4.20 -4.57 -3.71
N GLY A 165 4.01 -3.37 -4.28
CA GLY A 165 4.83 -2.81 -5.35
C GLY A 165 5.34 -1.40 -5.08
N GLN A 166 5.80 -0.73 -6.13
CA GLN A 166 6.23 0.67 -6.10
C GLN A 166 5.04 1.65 -5.98
N GLY A 167 3.84 1.22 -6.33
CA GLY A 167 2.68 2.10 -6.48
C GLY A 167 2.64 2.79 -7.83
N LEU A 168 1.44 3.25 -8.22
CA LEU A 168 1.17 3.73 -9.56
C LEU A 168 2.02 4.95 -9.95
N ILE A 169 2.06 5.97 -9.10
CA ILE A 169 2.82 7.20 -9.38
C ILE A 169 4.31 6.89 -9.54
N GLU A 170 4.89 6.03 -8.69
CA GLU A 170 6.32 5.73 -8.77
C GLU A 170 6.70 4.95 -10.03
N ALA A 171 5.81 4.09 -10.53
CA ALA A 171 6.05 3.32 -11.75
C ALA A 171 6.01 4.19 -13.01
N PHE A 172 5.28 5.31 -13.00
CA PHE A 172 5.08 6.19 -14.16
C PHE A 172 5.73 7.57 -13.98
N SER A 173 6.62 7.77 -13.01
CA SER A 173 7.22 9.08 -12.79
C SER A 173 8.72 9.06 -12.53
N THR A 174 9.36 10.17 -12.89
CA THR A 174 10.74 10.51 -12.55
C THR A 174 10.78 11.75 -11.66
N THR A 175 11.78 11.83 -10.79
CA THR A 175 12.01 13.01 -9.94
C THR A 175 12.38 14.21 -10.79
N CYS A 176 11.81 15.38 -10.48
CA CYS A 176 12.14 16.63 -11.17
C CYS A 176 13.52 17.14 -10.73
N GLU A 177 14.46 17.19 -11.66
CA GLU A 177 15.83 17.65 -11.42
C GLU A 177 15.87 19.16 -11.09
N SER A 178 15.03 19.96 -11.75
CA SER A 178 15.00 21.42 -11.59
C SER A 178 14.66 21.88 -10.16
N CYS A 179 13.83 21.11 -9.44
CA CYS A 179 13.42 21.45 -8.08
C CYS A 179 14.06 20.56 -7.01
N GLY A 180 15.01 19.70 -7.38
CA GLY A 180 15.72 18.79 -6.48
C GLY A 180 14.83 17.69 -5.91
N GLY A 181 13.87 17.17 -6.70
CA GLY A 181 12.97 16.09 -6.29
C GLY A 181 11.73 16.52 -5.51
N ARG A 182 11.48 17.82 -5.34
CA ARG A 182 10.22 18.33 -4.76
C ARG A 182 8.98 18.04 -5.61
N GLY A 183 9.18 17.86 -6.91
CA GLY A 183 8.14 17.52 -7.88
C GLY A 183 8.53 16.30 -8.70
N ILE A 184 7.62 15.85 -9.54
CA ILE A 184 7.79 14.68 -10.40
C ILE A 184 7.31 14.99 -11.83
N HIS A 185 7.91 14.32 -12.81
CA HIS A 185 7.42 14.26 -14.17
C HIS A 185 6.65 12.96 -14.35
N ILE A 186 5.39 13.04 -14.78
CA ILE A 186 4.53 11.89 -15.05
C ILE A 186 4.63 11.55 -16.54
N HIS A 187 4.81 10.27 -16.84
CA HIS A 187 4.94 9.73 -18.18
C HIS A 187 3.71 8.90 -18.53
N SER A 188 3.41 8.79 -19.82
CA SER A 188 2.29 7.96 -20.31
C SER A 188 2.61 6.46 -20.18
N ASP A 189 3.89 6.11 -20.32
CA ASP A 189 4.37 4.72 -20.24
C ASP A 189 5.13 4.47 -18.93
N PRO A 190 5.14 3.22 -18.42
CA PRO A 190 5.91 2.87 -17.24
C PRO A 190 7.41 3.16 -17.43
N VAL A 191 8.00 3.78 -16.42
CA VAL A 191 9.44 4.06 -16.37
C VAL A 191 10.15 2.80 -15.89
N LYS A 192 11.05 2.25 -16.72
CA LYS A 192 11.92 1.15 -16.30
C LYS A 192 12.91 1.65 -15.24
N LYS A 193 12.58 1.46 -13.96
CA LYS A 193 13.53 1.73 -12.87
C LYS A 193 14.54 0.59 -12.79
N VAL A 194 15.65 0.74 -13.51
CA VAL A 194 16.85 -0.13 -13.48
C VAL A 194 17.44 -0.26 -12.05
N ALA A 195 17.02 0.58 -11.10
CA ALA A 195 17.62 0.69 -9.77
C ALA A 195 17.28 -0.46 -8.79
N LEU A 196 16.15 -1.15 -8.93
CA LEU A 196 15.81 -2.25 -7.99
C LEU A 196 16.47 -3.59 -8.35
N GLU A 197 16.80 -3.82 -9.62
CA GLU A 197 17.52 -5.04 -10.03
C GLU A 197 18.94 -5.02 -9.48
N LYS A 198 19.62 -3.86 -9.52
CA LYS A 198 20.98 -3.71 -8.99
C LYS A 198 21.07 -3.89 -7.48
N ASP A 199 20.09 -3.43 -6.71
CA ASP A 199 20.07 -3.61 -5.25
C ASP A 199 19.81 -5.07 -4.85
N MET A 200 19.06 -5.82 -5.67
CA MET A 200 18.83 -7.25 -5.45
C MET A 200 20.04 -8.08 -5.89
N GLU A 201 20.62 -7.81 -7.05
CA GLU A 201 21.86 -8.47 -7.53
C GLU A 201 23.07 -8.21 -6.62
N GLN A 202 23.20 -7.01 -6.04
CA GLN A 202 24.27 -6.71 -5.07
C GLN A 202 24.09 -7.43 -3.74
N ARG A 203 22.84 -7.76 -3.34
CA ARG A 203 22.56 -8.55 -2.14
C ARG A 203 22.80 -10.04 -2.36
N PHE A 204 22.49 -10.58 -3.54
CA PHE A 204 22.77 -11.98 -3.86
C PHE A 204 24.25 -12.26 -4.19
N SER A 205 24.96 -11.32 -4.81
CA SER A 205 26.40 -11.47 -5.11
C SER A 205 27.33 -11.32 -3.91
N LYS A 206 26.86 -10.73 -2.79
CA LYS A 206 27.64 -10.66 -1.54
C LYS A 206 27.54 -11.95 -0.72
N THR A 207 26.46 -12.72 -0.84
CA THR A 207 26.29 -13.98 -0.11
C THR A 207 27.11 -15.13 -0.71
N SER A 208 27.46 -15.06 -2.00
CA SER A 208 28.28 -16.07 -2.68
C SER A 208 29.79 -15.81 -2.62
N LYS A 209 30.23 -14.65 -2.11
CA LYS A 209 31.65 -14.25 -2.06
C LYS A 209 32.29 -14.32 -0.66
N SER A 210 31.52 -14.73 0.36
CA SER A 210 32.00 -14.91 1.73
C SER A 210 32.11 -16.39 2.14
N ALA A 211 32.21 -17.31 1.17
CA ALA A 211 32.28 -18.76 1.41
C ALA A 211 33.46 -19.40 0.65
N SER A 212 34.52 -18.66 0.36
CA SER A 212 35.67 -19.19 -0.39
C SER A 212 37.00 -18.60 0.05
N ASP A 213 37.24 -18.51 1.36
CA ASP A 213 38.59 -18.34 1.92
C ASP A 213 38.54 -18.86 3.36
N ASP A 214 39.04 -20.09 3.53
CA ASP A 214 39.56 -20.74 4.74
C ASP A 214 39.15 -22.23 4.72
N ASP A 215 40.07 -23.09 4.27
CA ASP A 215 40.24 -24.47 4.75
C ASP A 215 41.49 -25.06 4.08
N ASP A 216 42.65 -24.88 4.74
CA ASP A 216 43.83 -25.75 4.57
C ASP A 216 43.92 -26.67 5.80
N GLU A 217 43.89 -27.96 5.48
CA GLU A 217 44.21 -29.22 6.18
C GLU A 217 44.62 -29.21 7.67
N ASP A 218 44.00 -30.12 8.45
CA ASP A 218 44.75 -31.13 9.19
C ASP A 218 43.87 -32.36 9.56
N ASP A 219 44.46 -33.54 9.32
CA ASP A 219 43.97 -34.91 9.54
C ASP A 219 43.59 -35.21 11.01
N LEU A 220 42.64 -36.15 11.21
CA LEU A 220 42.90 -37.47 11.85
C LEU A 220 41.60 -38.25 12.15
N ASP A 221 41.70 -39.56 11.90
CA ASP A 221 40.75 -40.66 12.15
C ASP A 221 40.08 -40.67 13.54
N ASP A 222 38.81 -41.07 13.62
CA ASP A 222 38.43 -42.28 14.38
C ASP A 222 37.02 -42.78 14.01
N LYS A 223 36.91 -44.10 13.89
CA LYS A 223 35.66 -44.86 13.69
C LYS A 223 35.07 -45.20 15.05
N SER A 224 33.77 -45.01 15.23
CA SER A 224 32.97 -46.02 15.95
C SER A 224 31.48 -45.89 15.65
N GLU A 225 30.94 -47.03 15.26
CA GLU A 225 29.52 -47.37 15.22
C GLU A 225 28.90 -47.23 16.61
N THR A 226 27.66 -46.74 16.73
CA THR A 226 26.54 -47.62 17.11
C THR A 226 25.19 -46.91 16.99
N SER A 227 24.26 -47.70 16.46
CA SER A 227 22.80 -47.58 16.50
C SER A 227 22.24 -47.28 17.89
N ILE A 228 21.03 -46.69 17.92
CA ILE A 228 19.79 -47.29 18.46
C ILE A 228 18.68 -46.22 18.32
N ASP A 229 17.68 -46.54 17.51
CA ASP A 229 16.21 -46.47 17.74
C ASP A 229 15.70 -45.64 18.94
N ALA A 230 14.50 -45.09 18.99
CA ALA A 230 13.35 -44.91 18.13
C ALA A 230 12.33 -44.19 19.04
N GLU A 231 11.42 -43.40 18.46
CA GLU A 231 10.06 -43.15 18.99
C GLU A 231 9.95 -42.48 20.39
N SER A 232 8.95 -41.69 20.73
CA SER A 232 7.78 -41.07 20.12
C SER A 232 7.09 -40.31 21.26
N ILE A 233 5.98 -39.60 20.96
CA ILE A 233 4.91 -39.21 21.90
C ILE A 233 5.26 -37.98 22.78
N SER A 234 4.81 -36.76 22.50
CA SER A 234 3.46 -36.16 22.33
C SER A 234 3.08 -35.33 23.56
N THR A 235 2.41 -34.19 23.31
CA THR A 235 1.31 -33.57 24.08
C THR A 235 1.54 -33.32 25.58
N ASP A 236 1.18 -32.23 26.23
CA ASP A 236 0.52 -30.96 25.97
C ASP A 236 0.75 -30.19 27.30
N GLU A 237 0.64 -28.87 27.30
CA GLU A 237 -0.11 -28.08 28.31
C GLU A 237 0.44 -26.66 28.46
N GLU A 238 -0.53 -25.75 28.40
CA GLU A 238 -0.48 -24.32 28.63
C GLU A 238 -0.13 -23.98 30.08
N VAL A 239 0.69 -22.94 30.30
CA VAL A 239 0.50 -22.05 31.45
C VAL A 239 0.77 -20.60 31.01
N GLU A 240 -0.28 -19.81 31.05
CA GLU A 240 -0.34 -18.35 30.97
C GLU A 240 0.23 -17.72 32.26
N GLN A 241 1.09 -16.69 32.14
CA GLN A 241 1.14 -15.54 33.06
C GLN A 241 2.00 -14.39 32.50
N THR A 242 1.39 -13.20 32.44
CA THR A 242 1.97 -11.89 32.08
C THR A 242 2.42 -11.14 33.37
N PRO A 243 2.86 -9.86 33.31
CA PRO A 243 4.24 -9.39 33.15
C PRO A 243 4.75 -8.63 34.40
N PRO A 244 5.96 -8.02 34.37
CA PRO A 244 6.18 -6.83 35.17
C PRO A 244 6.73 -5.63 34.38
N ALA A 245 6.26 -4.44 34.73
CA ALA A 245 6.83 -3.13 34.44
C ALA A 245 6.70 -2.26 35.74
N PRO A 246 7.22 -1.03 35.86
CA PRO A 246 8.28 -0.32 35.12
C PRO A 246 9.31 0.40 36.04
N ALA A 247 10.45 0.85 35.49
CA ALA A 247 11.32 1.92 36.05
C ALA A 247 12.27 2.42 34.95
N ALA A 248 12.68 3.68 34.78
CA ALA A 248 12.43 4.95 35.44
C ALA A 248 12.78 6.10 34.45
N ARG A 249 12.21 7.28 34.71
CA ARG A 249 12.38 8.56 33.99
C ARG A 249 13.85 9.01 33.89
N ARG A 250 14.23 9.58 32.73
CA ARG A 250 15.33 10.57 32.64
C ARG A 250 14.84 11.86 32.00
N LYS A 251 15.18 12.97 32.69
CA LYS A 251 14.76 14.35 32.44
C LYS A 251 15.41 14.96 31.19
N GLY A 252 14.55 15.60 30.40
CA GLY A 252 14.67 16.89 29.69
C GLY A 252 16.04 17.46 29.27
N ARG A 253 16.09 17.87 28.01
CA ARG A 253 16.76 19.12 27.57
C ARG A 253 15.86 19.87 26.58
N ARG A 254 15.40 21.05 27.00
CA ARG A 254 14.84 22.10 26.14
C ARG A 254 15.93 22.61 25.21
N ALA A 255 15.63 22.74 23.91
CA ALA A 255 16.37 23.63 23.02
C ALA A 255 15.48 24.82 22.69
N VAL A 256 16.07 26.01 22.81
CA VAL A 256 15.45 27.33 22.74
C VAL A 256 15.37 27.77 21.27
N SER A 257 14.26 28.41 20.92
CA SER A 257 14.02 29.10 19.66
C SER A 257 14.92 30.33 19.50
N THR A 258 15.51 30.51 18.31
CA THR A 258 15.90 31.82 17.80
C THR A 258 15.44 31.94 16.37
N GLY A 259 14.41 32.77 16.16
CA GLY A 259 14.01 33.22 14.84
C GLY A 259 14.98 34.26 14.30
N VAL A 260 15.11 34.30 12.97
CA VAL A 260 15.51 35.50 12.24
C VAL A 260 14.55 35.63 11.05
N ILE A 261 13.72 36.66 11.11
CA ILE A 261 12.97 37.21 9.99
C ILE A 261 13.98 37.98 9.15
N SER A 262 14.00 37.75 7.83
CA SER A 262 14.61 38.69 6.89
C SER A 262 13.64 38.96 5.76
N THR A 263 13.15 40.19 5.73
CA THR A 263 12.43 40.82 4.64
C THR A 263 13.40 41.19 3.53
N ASN A 264 13.08 40.81 2.29
CA ASN A 264 13.07 41.67 1.11
C ASN A 264 12.38 40.94 -0.04
#